data_AF-A0A7W8JB49-F1
#
_entry.id   AF-A0A7W8JB49-F1
#
_cell.length_a   1.000
_cell.length_b   1.000
_cell.length_c   1.000
_cell.angle_alpha   90.00
_cell.angle_beta   90.00
_cell.angle_gamma   90.00
#
_symmetry.space_group_name_H-M   'P 1'
#
loop_
_entity.id
_entity.type
_entity.pdbx_description
1 polymer ?
#
loop_
_entity_poly.entity_id
_entity_poly.type
_entity_poly.pdbx_seq_one_letter_code
_entity_poly.pdbx_strand_id
1 'polypeptide(L)'
;MGKAWIDNHSVECPVAAASGVELNLVRGKHSGSLRDKSFRFAMPRTELRLLRAFSGLGCLSLLLAGCAQRPAGDAAAPVAFFRVHGTAYGGQQPVSDATIQLYAVGTAGDGSAATPLLTQAVTSDANGEFTLSGYVCPTPSTLVYLTATGGNPGLPNGLTNPQLALMAALGACGGLGPTTTINVNELTTVAAVWPLAPFMSSYSAIGSGSSGATALASAFATAAILANTTTGTVPGLSVPSGTTVPVTQIYTLADALASCINSAGGVAGDGSACGILFAAATPPGGMAPTNVVSAGMDLAKNPTLDSSSLFSLVGGKGPFQPTLTSAPANLAVQLTST
;
A
#
# COMPACT_ATOMS: atom_id res chain seq x y z
N MET A 1 -1.71 -33.13 -28.56
CA MET A 1 -1.93 -34.16 -27.53
C MET A 1 -0.61 -34.34 -26.78
N GLY A 2 -0.57 -34.01 -25.49
CA GLY A 2 0.63 -34.21 -24.65
C GLY A 2 0.52 -35.52 -23.87
N LYS A 3 1.61 -36.29 -23.78
CA LYS A 3 1.68 -37.49 -22.93
C LYS A 3 2.49 -37.16 -21.68
N ALA A 4 1.94 -37.48 -20.51
CA ALA A 4 2.67 -37.46 -19.25
C ALA A 4 2.89 -38.91 -18.76
N TRP A 5 4.01 -39.15 -18.10
CA TRP A 5 4.42 -40.47 -17.59
C TRP A 5 4.53 -40.42 -16.08
N ILE A 6 3.84 -41.33 -15.40
CA ILE A 6 3.93 -41.55 -13.96
C ILE A 6 4.07 -43.06 -13.75
N ASP A 7 5.09 -43.48 -13.01
CA ASP A 7 5.33 -44.89 -12.62
C ASP A 7 5.15 -45.90 -13.76
N ASN A 8 5.76 -45.60 -14.92
CA ASN A 8 5.78 -46.46 -16.10
C ASN A 8 4.42 -46.69 -16.82
N HIS A 9 3.41 -45.89 -16.51
CA HIS A 9 2.13 -45.85 -17.22
C HIS A 9 1.94 -44.52 -17.97
N SER A 10 1.40 -44.57 -19.20
CA SER A 10 1.12 -43.39 -20.02
C SER A 10 -0.31 -42.90 -19.80
N VAL A 11 -0.48 -41.60 -19.51
CA VAL A 11 -1.81 -40.95 -19.41
C VAL A 11 -1.96 -39.91 -20.53
N GLU A 12 -3.11 -39.92 -21.19
CA GLU A 12 -3.47 -38.97 -22.24
C GLU A 12 -4.27 -37.80 -21.67
N CYS A 13 -3.86 -36.56 -21.96
CA CYS A 13 -4.61 -35.35 -21.58
C CYS A 13 -5.16 -34.64 -22.82
N PRO A 14 -6.46 -34.31 -22.88
CA PRO A 14 -7.02 -33.47 -23.92
C PRO A 14 -6.56 -32.02 -23.72
N VAL A 15 -6.23 -31.35 -24.83
CA VAL A 15 -5.68 -30.00 -24.82
C VAL A 15 -6.84 -29.00 -24.81
N ALA A 16 -7.19 -28.48 -23.64
CA ALA A 16 -7.98 -27.25 -23.52
C ALA A 16 -7.18 -26.25 -22.68
N ALA A 17 -6.85 -25.12 -23.30
CA ALA A 17 -6.11 -24.04 -22.68
C ALA A 17 -6.97 -23.34 -21.61
N ALA A 18 -6.56 -23.43 -20.35
CA ALA A 18 -6.85 -22.45 -19.31
C ALA A 18 -5.80 -22.58 -18.22
N SER A 19 -5.20 -21.46 -17.83
CA SER A 19 -4.23 -21.34 -16.75
C SER A 19 -4.88 -21.71 -15.41
N GLY A 20 -4.22 -22.54 -14.60
CA GLY A 20 -4.60 -22.83 -13.22
C GLY A 20 -5.48 -24.07 -13.02
N VAL A 21 -4.86 -25.24 -12.88
CA VAL A 21 -5.47 -26.40 -12.21
C VAL A 21 -4.56 -26.82 -11.07
N GLU A 22 -5.05 -26.65 -9.85
CA GLU A 22 -4.43 -27.09 -8.61
C GLU A 22 -4.79 -28.57 -8.37
N LEU A 23 -3.80 -29.46 -8.36
CA LEU A 23 -3.99 -30.89 -8.10
C LEU A 23 -4.02 -31.14 -6.59
N ASN A 24 -5.21 -31.28 -6.01
CA ASN A 24 -5.38 -31.73 -4.62
C ASN A 24 -5.16 -33.24 -4.51
N LEU A 25 -4.01 -33.65 -3.95
CA LEU A 25 -3.72 -35.05 -3.61
C LEU A 25 -4.18 -35.36 -2.18
N VAL A 26 -5.22 -36.18 -2.05
CA VAL A 26 -5.69 -36.75 -0.77
C VAL A 26 -4.65 -37.73 -0.23
N ARG A 27 -4.14 -37.47 0.98
CA ARG A 27 -3.09 -38.30 1.62
C ARG A 27 -3.66 -39.62 2.15
N GLY A 28 -3.59 -40.67 1.33
CA GLY A 28 -3.66 -42.07 1.78
C GLY A 28 -2.33 -42.51 2.42
N LYS A 29 -2.42 -43.31 3.49
CA LYS A 29 -1.32 -43.81 4.33
C LYS A 29 -0.18 -44.47 3.53
N HIS A 30 0.89 -43.75 3.20
CA HIS A 30 2.24 -44.32 3.06
C HIS A 30 3.30 -43.27 3.43
N SER A 31 4.18 -43.63 4.37
CA SER A 31 5.28 -42.79 4.87
C SER A 31 6.50 -42.97 3.97
N GLY A 32 7.01 -41.88 3.39
CA GLY A 32 8.22 -41.86 2.57
C GLY A 32 8.72 -40.43 2.32
N SER A 33 10.00 -40.19 2.60
CA SER A 33 10.68 -38.89 2.54
C SER A 33 10.91 -38.43 1.10
N LEU A 34 10.54 -37.19 0.77
CA LEU A 34 10.82 -36.53 -0.50
C LEU A 34 12.01 -35.56 -0.32
N ARG A 35 13.22 -36.10 -0.29
CA ARG A 35 14.46 -35.37 -0.59
C ARG A 35 15.08 -36.11 -1.79
N ASP A 36 15.43 -35.39 -2.85
CA ASP A 36 15.97 -35.90 -4.14
C ASP A 36 14.99 -36.48 -5.18
N LYS A 37 14.07 -35.66 -5.71
CA LYS A 37 13.54 -35.90 -7.07
C LYS A 37 13.68 -34.64 -7.94
N SER A 38 14.52 -34.73 -8.96
CA SER A 38 14.76 -33.68 -9.95
C SER A 38 13.70 -33.72 -11.05
N PHE A 39 12.98 -32.62 -11.28
CA PHE A 39 12.11 -32.44 -12.45
C PHE A 39 12.95 -31.92 -13.62
N ARG A 40 12.96 -32.64 -14.75
CA ARG A 40 13.53 -32.14 -16.02
C ARG A 40 12.39 -31.87 -17.00
N PHE A 41 12.21 -30.61 -17.37
CA PHE A 41 11.36 -30.21 -18.49
C PHE A 41 12.22 -30.15 -19.76
N ALA A 42 11.84 -30.92 -20.78
CA ALA A 42 12.42 -30.82 -22.12
C ALA A 42 11.44 -30.06 -23.02
N MET A 43 11.80 -28.86 -23.46
CA MET A 43 11.08 -28.14 -24.52
C MET A 43 11.57 -28.60 -25.90
N PRO A 44 10.69 -28.79 -26.90
CA PRO A 44 11.11 -29.05 -28.27
C PRO A 44 11.56 -27.74 -28.96
N ARG A 45 12.67 -27.83 -29.71
CA ARG A 45 13.17 -26.81 -30.63
C ARG A 45 12.22 -26.66 -31.84
N THR A 46 11.75 -25.46 -32.10
CA THR A 46 10.97 -25.11 -33.30
C THR A 46 11.92 -24.70 -34.43
N GLU A 47 12.03 -25.55 -35.45
CA GLU A 47 12.76 -25.31 -36.71
C GLU A 47 11.93 -24.37 -37.61
N LEU A 48 12.51 -23.23 -38.01
CA LEU A 48 11.91 -22.29 -38.96
C LEU A 48 12.33 -22.67 -40.39
N ARG A 49 11.45 -23.33 -41.15
CA ARG A 49 11.71 -23.65 -42.57
C ARG A 49 11.53 -22.42 -43.45
N LEU A 50 12.63 -21.93 -44.03
CA LEU A 50 12.65 -21.00 -45.15
C LEU A 50 12.10 -21.67 -46.42
N LEU A 51 11.09 -21.06 -47.04
CA LEU A 51 10.69 -21.34 -48.41
C LEU A 51 10.96 -20.09 -49.26
N ARG A 52 11.93 -20.20 -50.17
CA ARG A 52 12.15 -19.28 -51.29
C ARG A 52 11.32 -19.76 -52.48
N ALA A 53 10.58 -18.85 -53.11
CA ALA A 53 10.16 -18.99 -54.50
C ALA A 53 10.20 -17.60 -55.18
N PHE A 54 10.79 -17.57 -56.36
CA PHE A 54 11.08 -16.41 -57.19
C PHE A 54 9.96 -16.13 -58.21
N SER A 55 9.89 -14.86 -58.61
CA SER A 55 9.48 -14.31 -59.93
C SER A 55 8.00 -13.99 -60.20
N GLY A 56 7.76 -12.73 -60.60
CA GLY A 56 6.57 -12.34 -61.37
C GLY A 56 6.22 -10.84 -61.37
N LEU A 57 6.96 -10.04 -62.15
CA LEU A 57 6.54 -8.85 -62.93
C LEU A 57 5.32 -7.98 -62.49
N GLY A 58 5.60 -6.70 -62.22
CA GLY A 58 4.93 -5.56 -62.86
C GLY A 58 3.61 -5.03 -62.27
N CYS A 59 3.68 -3.91 -61.54
CA CYS A 59 2.80 -2.77 -61.81
C CYS A 59 3.33 -1.49 -61.16
N LEU A 60 3.41 -0.44 -61.96
CA LEU A 60 3.83 0.91 -61.58
C LEU A 60 2.66 1.58 -60.84
N SER A 61 2.85 1.98 -59.58
CA SER A 61 1.89 2.80 -58.84
C SER A 61 2.63 3.81 -57.99
N LEU A 62 2.53 5.08 -58.38
CA LEU A 62 2.94 6.23 -57.58
C LEU A 62 2.08 6.29 -56.31
N LEU A 63 2.71 6.16 -55.14
CA LEU A 63 2.13 6.55 -53.87
C LEU A 63 3.09 7.51 -53.18
N LEU A 64 2.59 8.72 -52.91
CA LEU A 64 3.24 9.72 -52.09
C LEU A 64 3.45 9.14 -50.68
N ALA A 65 4.68 8.73 -50.36
CA ALA A 65 5.07 8.44 -48.99
C ALA A 65 5.35 9.76 -48.27
N GLY A 66 4.33 10.32 -47.63
CA GLY A 66 4.53 11.30 -46.56
C GLY A 66 5.32 10.65 -45.42
N CYS A 67 6.26 11.39 -44.84
CA CYS A 67 6.91 10.99 -43.60
C CYS A 67 5.87 11.01 -42.48
N ALA A 68 5.17 9.89 -42.28
CA ALA A 68 4.40 9.69 -41.07
C ALA A 68 5.40 9.70 -39.90
N GLN A 69 5.29 10.73 -39.05
CA GLN A 69 5.89 10.72 -37.72
C GLN A 69 5.45 9.42 -37.05
N ARG A 70 6.41 8.53 -36.81
CA ARG A 70 6.21 7.37 -35.95
C ARG A 70 5.61 7.90 -34.63
N PRO A 71 4.50 7.34 -34.13
CA PRO A 71 4.13 7.59 -32.75
C PRO A 71 5.36 7.25 -31.91
N ALA A 72 5.80 8.19 -31.08
CA ALA A 72 6.85 7.94 -30.12
C ALA A 72 6.43 6.67 -29.38
N GLY A 73 7.17 5.58 -29.60
CA GLY A 73 6.99 4.37 -28.81
C GLY A 73 7.10 4.78 -27.36
N ASP A 74 6.17 4.30 -26.53
CA ASP A 74 6.13 4.52 -25.09
C ASP A 74 7.55 4.47 -24.55
N ALA A 75 8.10 5.65 -24.23
CA ALA A 75 9.38 5.72 -23.56
C ALA A 75 9.16 4.98 -22.25
N ALA A 76 9.86 3.86 -22.06
CA ALA A 76 9.83 3.12 -20.80
C ALA A 76 10.02 4.14 -19.68
N ALA A 77 9.06 4.19 -18.76
CA ALA A 77 9.09 5.18 -17.71
C ALA A 77 10.44 5.06 -16.97
N PRO A 78 11.12 6.19 -16.70
CA PRO A 78 12.46 6.15 -16.14
C PRO A 78 12.43 5.44 -14.79
N VAL A 79 13.28 4.42 -14.65
CA VAL A 79 13.56 3.79 -13.36
C VAL A 79 14.18 4.85 -12.45
N ALA A 80 13.64 5.04 -11.25
CA ALA A 80 14.27 5.89 -10.26
C ALA A 80 15.57 5.22 -9.83
N PHE A 81 16.68 5.72 -10.36
CA PHE A 81 18.04 5.29 -9.98
C PHE A 81 18.53 5.99 -8.70
N PHE A 82 17.77 6.94 -8.18
CA PHE A 82 18.08 7.60 -6.92
C PHE A 82 17.46 6.87 -5.74
N ARG A 83 18.07 7.04 -4.57
CA ARG A 83 17.62 6.49 -3.31
C ARG A 83 16.74 7.52 -2.61
N VAL A 84 15.61 7.07 -2.08
CA VAL A 84 14.75 7.87 -1.19
C VAL A 84 14.90 7.30 0.21
N HIS A 85 15.22 8.16 1.17
CA HIS A 85 15.41 7.75 2.56
C HIS A 85 14.15 8.00 3.37
N GLY A 86 13.94 7.21 4.41
CA GLY A 86 12.85 7.46 5.33
C GLY A 86 12.99 6.71 6.63
N THR A 87 12.06 7.01 7.53
CA THR A 87 12.00 6.50 8.89
C THR A 87 10.57 6.09 9.24
N ALA A 88 10.42 4.99 9.97
CA ALA A 88 9.16 4.54 10.53
C ALA A 88 9.19 4.68 12.06
N TYR A 89 8.20 5.37 12.62
CA TYR A 89 8.07 5.59 14.07
C TYR A 89 6.68 5.16 14.57
N GLY A 90 6.67 4.47 15.71
CA GLY A 90 5.50 4.28 16.56
C GLY A 90 5.62 5.22 17.75
N GLY A 91 4.77 6.25 17.81
CA GLY A 91 4.91 7.36 18.73
C GLY A 91 6.27 8.04 18.55
N GLN A 92 7.16 7.85 19.53
CA GLN A 92 8.53 8.36 19.49
C GLN A 92 9.59 7.25 19.37
N GLN A 93 9.18 6.00 19.20
CA GLN A 93 10.08 4.84 19.09
C GLN A 93 10.26 4.42 17.64
N PRO A 94 11.50 4.11 17.20
CA PRO A 94 11.71 3.56 15.87
C PRO A 94 11.00 2.21 15.74
N VAL A 95 10.41 1.95 14.58
CA VAL A 95 9.82 0.64 14.26
C VAL A 95 10.82 -0.18 13.47
N SER A 96 11.44 -1.18 14.09
CA SER A 96 12.35 -2.10 13.39
C SER A 96 11.58 -3.20 12.66
N ASP A 97 12.17 -3.77 11.62
CA ASP A 97 11.64 -4.93 10.89
C ASP A 97 10.24 -4.71 10.28
N ALA A 98 9.81 -3.45 10.12
CA ALA A 98 8.57 -3.13 9.44
C ALA A 98 8.73 -3.34 7.94
N THR A 99 7.72 -3.93 7.31
CA THR A 99 7.66 -4.08 5.85
C THR A 99 7.23 -2.76 5.23
N ILE A 100 8.12 -2.18 4.44
CA ILE A 100 7.93 -0.89 3.76
C ILE A 100 7.60 -1.14 2.29
N GLN A 101 6.44 -0.64 1.86
CA GLN A 101 5.98 -0.78 0.48
C GLN A 101 5.47 0.55 -0.09
N LEU A 102 6.03 0.93 -1.24
CA LEU A 102 5.56 2.05 -2.06
C LEU A 102 4.50 1.55 -3.02
N TYR A 103 3.38 2.27 -3.10
CA TYR A 103 2.24 1.95 -3.95
C TYR A 103 1.91 3.12 -4.88
N ALA A 104 1.56 2.79 -6.12
CA ALA A 104 0.78 3.67 -7.00
C ALA A 104 -0.71 3.36 -6.83
N VAL A 105 -1.55 4.40 -6.76
CA VAL A 105 -3.00 4.24 -6.62
C VAL A 105 -3.61 3.45 -7.79
N GLY A 106 -4.63 2.67 -7.51
CA GLY A 106 -5.43 1.96 -8.51
C GLY A 106 -6.28 2.90 -9.35
N THR A 107 -6.59 2.49 -10.58
CA THR A 107 -7.35 3.30 -11.55
C THR A 107 -8.69 2.68 -11.97
N ALA A 108 -9.07 1.57 -11.32
CA ALA A 108 -10.24 0.77 -11.71
C ALA A 108 -11.54 1.17 -11.00
N GLY A 109 -11.46 2.07 -10.02
CA GLY A 109 -12.59 2.44 -9.17
C GLY A 109 -12.14 2.82 -7.75
N ASP A 110 -13.08 3.35 -6.98
CA ASP A 110 -12.83 3.72 -5.58
C ASP A 110 -12.46 2.48 -4.77
N GLY A 111 -11.35 2.54 -4.05
CA GLY A 111 -10.83 1.40 -3.29
C GLY A 111 -10.29 0.25 -4.14
N SER A 112 -10.00 0.49 -5.42
CA SER A 112 -9.33 -0.51 -6.27
C SER A 112 -7.91 -0.82 -5.79
N ALA A 113 -7.44 -2.03 -6.10
CA ALA A 113 -6.10 -2.49 -5.69
C ALA A 113 -5.01 -1.53 -6.18
N ALA A 114 -4.13 -1.12 -5.27
CA ALA A 114 -2.98 -0.30 -5.60
C ALA A 114 -1.86 -1.18 -6.17
N THR A 115 -1.02 -0.61 -7.03
CA THR A 115 0.10 -1.32 -7.66
C THR A 115 1.37 -1.15 -6.81
N PRO A 116 1.97 -2.23 -6.28
CA PRO A 116 3.26 -2.15 -5.62
C PRO A 116 4.34 -1.68 -6.61
N LEU A 117 5.13 -0.66 -6.25
CA LEU A 117 6.21 -0.14 -7.08
C LEU A 117 7.59 -0.72 -6.74
N LEU A 118 7.74 -1.24 -5.52
CA LEU A 118 8.90 -2.07 -5.16
C LEU A 118 8.58 -3.52 -5.53
N THR A 119 9.46 -4.16 -6.28
CA THR A 119 9.35 -5.60 -6.61
C THR A 119 9.60 -6.48 -5.40
N GLN A 120 10.41 -6.00 -4.46
CA GLN A 120 10.61 -6.56 -3.14
C GLN A 120 10.43 -5.45 -2.12
N ALA A 121 9.50 -5.62 -1.18
CA ALA A 121 9.34 -4.70 -0.06
C ALA A 121 10.66 -4.61 0.73
N VAL A 122 10.99 -3.41 1.21
CA VAL A 122 12.18 -3.21 2.04
C VAL A 122 11.79 -3.31 3.51
N THR A 123 12.74 -3.66 4.37
CA THR A 123 12.52 -3.73 5.82
C THR A 123 13.21 -2.56 6.50
N SER A 124 12.55 -1.93 7.48
CA SER A 124 13.21 -0.94 8.32
C SER A 124 14.26 -1.58 9.24
N ASP A 125 15.34 -0.87 9.51
CA ASP A 125 16.41 -1.32 10.40
C ASP A 125 16.09 -1.04 11.89
N ALA A 126 17.06 -1.30 12.78
CA ALA A 126 16.91 -1.08 14.22
C ALA A 126 16.65 0.39 14.62
N ASN A 127 17.00 1.35 13.76
CA ASN A 127 16.72 2.77 13.95
C ASN A 127 15.40 3.19 13.26
N GLY A 128 14.65 2.24 12.70
CA GLY A 128 13.44 2.48 11.92
C GLY A 128 13.74 3.05 10.54
N GLU A 129 15.01 3.12 10.14
CA GLU A 129 15.42 3.69 8.86
C GLU A 129 15.19 2.69 7.73
N PHE A 130 14.79 3.21 6.56
CA PHE A 130 14.69 2.44 5.34
C PHE A 130 15.15 3.27 4.14
N THR A 131 15.54 2.57 3.08
CA THR A 131 15.92 3.19 1.82
C THR A 131 15.15 2.55 0.67
N LEU A 132 14.37 3.35 -0.04
CA LEU A 132 13.68 2.94 -1.25
C LEU A 132 14.66 3.05 -2.43
N SER A 133 14.73 2.01 -3.24
CA SER A 133 15.51 2.00 -4.47
C SER A 133 14.88 1.06 -5.49
N GLY A 134 15.12 1.30 -6.78
CA GLY A 134 14.71 0.39 -7.84
C GLY A 134 13.21 0.38 -8.14
N TYR A 135 12.50 1.49 -7.89
CA TYR A 135 11.10 1.65 -8.31
C TYR A 135 10.99 2.46 -9.59
N VAL A 136 9.89 2.27 -10.32
CA VAL A 136 9.56 3.03 -11.53
C VAL A 136 8.22 3.73 -11.30
N CYS A 137 8.18 5.04 -11.51
CA CYS A 137 6.91 5.76 -11.55
C CYS A 137 6.16 5.41 -12.83
N PRO A 138 4.90 4.93 -12.79
CA PRO A 138 4.14 4.68 -14.03
C PRO A 138 4.05 5.94 -14.90
N THR A 139 3.74 7.07 -14.28
CA THR A 139 3.89 8.41 -14.85
C THR A 139 4.35 9.39 -13.75
N PRO A 140 4.94 10.55 -14.09
CA PRO A 140 5.30 11.56 -13.10
C PRO A 140 4.12 12.07 -12.27
N SER A 141 2.90 12.08 -12.83
CA SER A 141 1.68 12.54 -12.15
C SER A 141 0.94 11.44 -11.38
N THR A 142 1.40 10.19 -11.46
CA THR A 142 0.77 9.07 -10.73
C THR A 142 0.86 9.35 -9.23
N LEU A 143 -0.28 9.30 -8.53
CA LEU A 143 -0.30 9.48 -7.08
C LEU A 143 0.26 8.23 -6.39
N VAL A 144 1.17 8.44 -5.44
CA VAL A 144 1.84 7.40 -4.68
C VAL A 144 1.78 7.65 -3.19
N TYR A 145 1.81 6.56 -2.44
CA TYR A 145 1.83 6.57 -0.99
C TYR A 145 2.71 5.44 -0.47
N LEU A 146 3.17 5.59 0.76
CA LEU A 146 4.03 4.62 1.43
C LEU A 146 3.28 4.00 2.59
N THR A 147 3.55 2.72 2.84
CA THR A 147 3.07 2.01 4.03
C THR A 147 4.24 1.37 4.77
N ALA A 148 4.11 1.28 6.09
CA ALA A 148 4.97 0.48 6.96
C ALA A 148 4.07 -0.47 7.76
N THR A 149 4.24 -1.79 7.60
CA THR A 149 3.37 -2.80 8.23
C THR A 149 4.15 -3.82 9.04
N GLY A 150 3.57 -4.30 10.13
CA GLY A 150 4.23 -5.21 11.06
C GLY A 150 5.39 -4.54 11.81
N GLY A 151 6.36 -5.34 12.21
CA GLY A 151 7.58 -4.86 12.85
C GLY A 151 7.46 -4.68 14.37
N ASN A 152 8.55 -4.18 14.96
CA ASN A 152 8.72 -4.00 16.38
C ASN A 152 8.85 -2.51 16.74
N PRO A 153 7.86 -1.90 17.40
CA PRO A 153 7.85 -0.49 17.81
C PRO A 153 8.66 -0.23 19.11
N GLY A 154 9.74 -0.97 19.35
CA GLY A 154 10.53 -0.89 20.60
C GLY A 154 10.06 -1.80 21.75
N LEU A 155 9.30 -2.85 21.43
CA LEU A 155 8.98 -3.98 22.32
C LEU A 155 10.22 -4.83 22.62
N PRO A 156 10.19 -5.65 23.70
CA PRO A 156 11.23 -6.63 23.96
C PRO A 156 11.56 -7.51 22.74
N ASN A 157 12.84 -7.88 22.62
CA ASN A 157 13.38 -8.61 21.47
C ASN A 157 12.53 -9.85 21.11
N GLY A 158 12.23 -9.99 19.82
CA GLY A 158 11.44 -11.11 19.29
C GLY A 158 9.92 -10.90 19.35
N LEU A 159 9.45 -9.78 19.91
CA LEU A 159 8.05 -9.37 19.83
C LEU A 159 7.85 -8.36 18.69
N THR A 160 6.72 -8.47 18.02
CA THR A 160 6.29 -7.57 16.95
C THR A 160 4.81 -7.28 17.12
N ASN A 161 4.34 -6.20 16.51
CA ASN A 161 2.92 -5.94 16.38
C ASN A 161 2.45 -6.31 14.96
N PRO A 162 1.78 -7.46 14.76
CA PRO A 162 1.33 -7.87 13.43
C PRO A 162 0.21 -6.98 12.86
N GLN A 163 -0.47 -6.19 13.70
CA GLN A 163 -1.53 -5.26 13.30
C GLN A 163 -1.05 -3.82 13.12
N LEU A 164 0.24 -3.54 13.34
CA LEU A 164 0.86 -2.26 13.02
C LEU A 164 0.74 -2.01 11.52
N ALA A 165 0.09 -0.92 11.18
CA ALA A 165 0.06 -0.39 9.83
C ALA A 165 0.12 1.13 9.93
N LEU A 166 1.12 1.72 9.32
CA LEU A 166 1.32 3.16 9.20
C LEU A 166 1.32 3.55 7.73
N MET A 167 0.98 4.80 7.44
CA MET A 167 0.85 5.31 6.09
C MET A 167 1.33 6.75 5.95
N ALA A 168 1.88 7.09 4.78
CA ALA A 168 2.19 8.46 4.38
C ALA A 168 1.75 8.71 2.94
N ALA A 169 0.90 9.71 2.73
CA ALA A 169 0.47 10.15 1.40
C ALA A 169 1.53 11.07 0.79
N LEU A 170 2.20 10.63 -0.29
CA LEU A 170 3.36 11.33 -0.85
C LEU A 170 2.99 12.27 -2.01
N GLY A 171 1.88 12.01 -2.69
CA GLY A 171 1.43 12.80 -3.84
C GLY A 171 2.01 12.28 -5.15
N ALA A 172 2.34 13.18 -6.07
CA ALA A 172 2.80 12.79 -7.41
C ALA A 172 4.18 12.09 -7.38
N CYS A 173 4.29 10.94 -8.04
CA CYS A 173 5.49 10.10 -8.03
C CYS A 173 6.74 10.82 -8.57
N GLY A 174 6.57 11.68 -9.57
CA GLY A 174 7.64 12.51 -10.12
C GLY A 174 8.17 13.58 -9.17
N GLY A 175 7.49 13.82 -8.04
CA GLY A 175 7.98 14.67 -6.96
C GLY A 175 8.97 13.98 -6.02
N LEU A 176 9.13 12.65 -6.12
CA LEU A 176 10.16 11.93 -5.39
C LEU A 176 11.51 12.15 -6.07
N GLY A 177 12.53 12.45 -5.28
CA GLY A 177 13.88 12.76 -5.74
C GLY A 177 14.96 12.28 -4.75
N PRO A 178 16.24 12.46 -5.10
CA PRO A 178 17.38 12.00 -4.27
C PRO A 178 17.45 12.67 -2.89
N THR A 179 16.80 13.81 -2.71
CA THR A 179 16.76 14.56 -1.43
C THR A 179 15.46 14.33 -0.68
N THR A 180 14.53 13.53 -1.22
CA THR A 180 13.27 13.23 -0.55
C THR A 180 13.55 12.40 0.69
N THR A 181 13.05 12.89 1.83
CA THR A 181 13.03 12.17 3.10
C THR A 181 11.59 11.96 3.50
N ILE A 182 11.25 10.75 3.95
CA ILE A 182 9.87 10.37 4.30
C ILE A 182 9.84 9.88 5.75
N ASN A 183 9.02 10.52 6.57
CA ASN A 183 8.62 10.02 7.88
C ASN A 183 7.27 9.31 7.73
N VAL A 184 7.16 8.12 8.30
CA VAL A 184 5.93 7.33 8.38
C VAL A 184 5.62 7.10 9.86
N ASN A 185 4.59 7.77 10.37
CA ASN A 185 4.17 7.70 11.78
C ASN A 185 2.65 7.88 11.91
N GLU A 186 2.13 7.96 13.13
CA GLU A 186 0.70 8.11 13.39
C GLU A 186 0.13 9.42 12.83
N LEU A 187 0.91 10.51 12.87
CA LEU A 187 0.49 11.81 12.36
C LEU A 187 0.32 11.78 10.84
N THR A 188 1.30 11.21 10.11
CA THR A 188 1.17 11.03 8.66
C THR A 188 0.08 10.02 8.31
N THR A 189 -0.19 9.06 9.19
CA THR A 189 -1.25 8.07 9.02
C THR A 189 -2.62 8.71 9.14
N VAL A 190 -2.89 9.49 10.19
CA VAL A 190 -4.16 10.24 10.32
C VAL A 190 -4.34 11.18 9.13
N ALA A 191 -3.30 11.94 8.77
CA ALA A 191 -3.33 12.87 7.66
C ALA A 191 -3.55 12.20 6.30
N ALA A 192 -3.06 10.99 6.08
CA ALA A 192 -3.32 10.23 4.87
C ALA A 192 -4.71 9.60 4.87
N VAL A 193 -5.07 8.88 5.94
CA VAL A 193 -6.24 8.02 6.00
C VAL A 193 -7.53 8.82 5.96
N TRP A 194 -7.65 9.92 6.70
CA TRP A 194 -8.91 10.67 6.77
C TRP A 194 -9.37 11.26 5.42
N PRO A 195 -8.52 12.01 4.68
CA PRO A 195 -8.93 12.53 3.38
C PRO A 195 -9.02 11.44 2.32
N LEU A 196 -8.23 10.36 2.40
CA LEU A 196 -8.24 9.29 1.41
C LEU A 196 -9.34 8.25 1.64
N ALA A 197 -9.94 8.17 2.82
CA ALA A 197 -10.90 7.13 3.20
C ALA A 197 -11.99 6.82 2.15
N PRO A 198 -12.60 7.81 1.44
CA PRO A 198 -13.58 7.52 0.39
C PRO A 198 -13.03 6.65 -0.76
N PHE A 199 -11.71 6.70 -0.99
CA PHE A 199 -11.00 6.01 -2.06
C PHE A 199 -10.28 4.75 -1.57
N MET A 200 -10.49 4.34 -0.31
CA MET A 200 -9.79 3.21 0.32
C MET A 200 -10.73 2.03 0.55
N SER A 201 -10.22 0.82 0.33
CA SER A 201 -10.77 -0.43 0.89
C SER A 201 -9.79 -1.15 1.83
N SER A 202 -8.50 -0.86 1.73
CA SER A 202 -7.44 -1.25 2.68
C SER A 202 -6.21 -0.34 2.50
N TYR A 203 -5.15 -0.53 3.29
CA TYR A 203 -3.88 0.17 3.05
C TYR A 203 -3.24 -0.18 1.70
N SER A 204 -3.57 -1.33 1.09
CA SER A 204 -3.03 -1.77 -0.21
C SER A 204 -4.01 -1.55 -1.36
N ALA A 205 -5.12 -0.87 -1.11
CA ALA A 205 -6.20 -0.69 -2.06
C ALA A 205 -6.78 0.72 -1.94
N ILE A 206 -6.02 1.65 -2.50
CA ILE A 206 -6.40 3.04 -2.69
C ILE A 206 -6.45 3.29 -4.17
N GLY A 207 -7.57 3.77 -4.66
CA GLY A 207 -7.73 4.04 -6.09
C GLY A 207 -9.01 4.79 -6.38
N SER A 208 -9.15 5.22 -7.63
CA SER A 208 -10.38 5.83 -8.13
C SER A 208 -10.59 5.47 -9.59
N GLY A 209 -11.82 5.57 -10.07
CA GLY A 209 -12.07 5.60 -11.51
C GLY A 209 -11.62 6.92 -12.13
N SER A 210 -11.72 7.05 -13.46
CA SER A 210 -11.37 8.30 -14.17
C SER A 210 -12.20 9.51 -13.71
N SER A 211 -13.48 9.31 -13.35
CA SER A 211 -14.35 10.36 -12.80
C SER A 211 -13.94 10.83 -11.41
N GLY A 212 -13.30 9.97 -10.62
CA GLY A 212 -12.85 10.26 -9.25
C GLY A 212 -11.41 10.77 -9.15
N ALA A 213 -10.64 10.72 -10.25
CA ALA A 213 -9.20 11.01 -10.22
C ALA A 213 -8.86 12.42 -9.69
N THR A 214 -9.64 13.44 -10.06
CA THR A 214 -9.46 14.81 -9.54
C THR A 214 -9.75 14.89 -8.04
N ALA A 215 -10.79 14.21 -7.56
CA ALA A 215 -11.14 14.21 -6.15
C ALA A 215 -10.09 13.46 -5.31
N LEU A 216 -9.55 12.36 -5.84
CA LEU A 216 -8.43 11.65 -5.23
C LEU A 216 -7.17 12.53 -5.17
N ALA A 217 -6.85 13.26 -6.24
CA ALA A 217 -5.74 14.21 -6.23
C ALA A 217 -5.93 15.32 -5.18
N SER A 218 -7.14 15.87 -5.05
CA SER A 218 -7.47 16.83 -3.99
C SER A 218 -7.34 16.23 -2.60
N ALA A 219 -7.70 14.96 -2.39
CA ALA A 219 -7.52 14.28 -1.12
C ALA A 219 -6.03 14.13 -0.75
N PHE A 220 -5.15 13.83 -1.71
CA PHE A 220 -3.69 13.86 -1.50
C PHE A 220 -3.18 15.26 -1.17
N ALA A 221 -3.71 16.31 -1.80
CA ALA A 221 -3.36 17.69 -1.47
C ALA A 221 -3.79 18.06 -0.03
N THR A 222 -4.99 17.64 0.38
CA THR A 222 -5.45 17.79 1.77
C THR A 222 -4.54 17.05 2.73
N ALA A 223 -4.12 15.82 2.43
CA ALA A 223 -3.19 15.07 3.27
C ALA A 223 -1.86 15.83 3.50
N ALA A 224 -1.33 16.46 2.46
CA ALA A 224 -0.11 17.28 2.52
C ALA A 224 -0.28 18.59 3.32
N ILE A 225 -1.51 19.12 3.41
CA ILE A 225 -1.87 20.25 4.29
C ILE A 225 -1.96 19.78 5.75
N LEU A 226 -2.50 18.58 5.99
CA LEU A 226 -2.69 18.04 7.33
C LEU A 226 -1.36 17.66 8.00
N ALA A 227 -0.46 16.96 7.30
CA ALA A 227 0.85 16.60 7.86
C ALA A 227 1.99 16.76 6.84
N ASN A 228 3.16 17.11 7.36
CA ASN A 228 4.39 17.19 6.60
C ASN A 228 5.09 15.83 6.64
N THR A 229 5.10 15.12 5.52
CA THR A 229 5.75 13.81 5.41
C THR A 229 7.27 13.88 5.48
N THR A 230 7.90 15.04 5.29
CA THR A 230 9.36 15.20 5.46
C THR A 230 9.77 15.29 6.92
N THR A 231 8.96 15.91 7.78
CA THR A 231 9.27 16.06 9.23
C THR A 231 8.48 15.09 10.11
N GLY A 232 7.42 14.48 9.58
CA GLY A 232 6.50 13.63 10.35
C GLY A 232 5.63 14.42 11.33
N THR A 233 5.41 15.72 11.09
CA THR A 233 4.71 16.63 12.02
C THR A 233 3.44 17.24 11.42
N VAL A 234 2.61 17.84 12.28
CA VAL A 234 1.38 18.56 11.93
C VAL A 234 1.52 20.02 12.42
N PRO A 235 1.05 21.03 11.68
CA PRO A 235 0.45 20.95 10.35
C PRO A 235 1.47 20.60 9.26
N GLY A 236 0.94 20.32 8.06
CA GLY A 236 1.72 20.13 6.85
C GLY A 236 2.21 21.42 6.20
N LEU A 237 2.52 21.32 4.92
CA LEU A 237 2.99 22.45 4.11
C LEU A 237 1.81 23.10 3.38
N SER A 238 2.01 24.36 2.96
CA SER A 238 1.07 25.07 2.07
C SER A 238 -0.37 25.17 2.62
N VAL A 239 -0.54 25.32 3.93
CA VAL A 239 -1.84 25.60 4.56
C VAL A 239 -2.43 26.87 3.94
N PRO A 240 -3.60 26.80 3.26
CA PRO A 240 -4.18 27.96 2.60
C PRO A 240 -4.47 29.10 3.59
N SER A 241 -4.30 30.34 3.14
CA SER A 241 -4.68 31.51 3.93
C SER A 241 -6.14 31.44 4.34
N GLY A 242 -6.43 31.79 5.59
CA GLY A 242 -7.80 31.74 6.13
C GLY A 242 -8.29 30.34 6.51
N THR A 243 -7.39 29.35 6.60
CA THR A 243 -7.70 27.97 6.97
C THR A 243 -6.93 27.54 8.22
N THR A 244 -7.58 26.80 9.11
CA THR A 244 -6.97 26.18 10.28
C THR A 244 -6.96 24.65 10.14
N VAL A 245 -5.82 24.05 10.48
CA VAL A 245 -5.66 22.59 10.62
C VAL A 245 -6.07 22.21 12.06
N PRO A 246 -6.92 21.17 12.26
CA PRO A 246 -7.36 20.76 13.60
C PRO A 246 -6.26 19.95 14.33
N VAL A 247 -5.15 20.60 14.67
CA VAL A 247 -3.93 19.98 15.22
C VAL A 247 -4.24 19.11 16.44
N THR A 248 -5.00 19.62 17.41
CA THR A 248 -5.32 18.90 18.66
C THR A 248 -6.14 17.64 18.42
N GLN A 249 -7.06 17.68 17.45
CA GLN A 249 -7.84 16.51 17.07
C GLN A 249 -6.97 15.46 16.38
N ILE A 250 -6.07 15.89 15.48
CA ILE A 250 -5.12 14.99 14.82
C ILE A 250 -4.19 14.32 15.84
N TYR A 251 -3.66 15.08 16.81
CA TYR A 251 -2.84 14.52 17.90
C TYR A 251 -3.61 13.54 18.76
N THR A 252 -4.87 13.84 19.09
CA THR A 252 -5.72 12.93 19.87
C THR A 252 -5.96 11.61 19.14
N LEU A 253 -6.27 11.67 17.84
CA LEU A 253 -6.45 10.48 17.02
C LEU A 253 -5.15 9.69 16.89
N ALA A 254 -4.04 10.38 16.62
CA ALA A 254 -2.72 9.77 16.50
C ALA A 254 -2.28 9.09 17.80
N ASP A 255 -2.54 9.68 18.97
CA ASP A 255 -2.27 9.06 20.27
C ASP A 255 -3.14 7.81 20.50
N ALA A 256 -4.41 7.83 20.05
CA ALA A 256 -5.27 6.65 20.11
C ALA A 256 -4.74 5.52 19.19
N LEU A 257 -4.30 5.83 17.96
CA LEU A 257 -3.66 4.85 17.08
C LEU A 257 -2.35 4.33 17.67
N ALA A 258 -1.54 5.22 18.27
CA ALA A 258 -0.26 4.91 18.87
C ALA A 258 -0.40 3.87 19.99
N SER A 259 -1.51 3.86 20.72
CA SER A 259 -1.77 2.85 21.76
C SER A 259 -1.75 1.42 21.21
N CYS A 260 -2.34 1.18 20.04
CA CYS A 260 -2.31 -0.11 19.38
C CYS A 260 -0.93 -0.34 18.76
N ILE A 261 -0.40 0.64 18.03
CA ILE A 261 0.89 0.54 17.32
C ILE A 261 1.99 0.11 18.27
N ASN A 262 2.09 0.73 19.44
CA ASN A 262 3.13 0.49 20.45
C ASN A 262 2.82 -0.67 21.42
N SER A 263 1.97 -1.62 20.99
CA SER A 263 1.60 -2.81 21.77
C SER A 263 1.99 -4.09 21.05
N ALA A 264 1.78 -5.25 21.69
CA ALA A 264 2.01 -6.57 21.07
C ALA A 264 0.93 -6.99 20.05
N GLY A 265 0.05 -6.08 19.65
CA GLY A 265 -1.09 -6.38 18.79
C GLY A 265 -2.30 -6.88 19.56
N GLY A 266 -3.29 -7.38 18.82
CA GLY A 266 -4.53 -7.91 19.37
C GLY A 266 -5.65 -8.00 18.34
N VAL A 267 -6.82 -8.43 18.80
CA VAL A 267 -8.05 -8.57 18.02
C VAL A 267 -9.21 -7.88 18.74
N ALA A 268 -10.21 -7.42 17.98
CA ALA A 268 -11.33 -6.68 18.54
C ALA A 268 -11.98 -7.39 19.75
N GLY A 269 -12.08 -6.67 20.86
CA GLY A 269 -12.72 -7.16 22.09
C GLY A 269 -11.85 -8.04 23.00
N ASP A 270 -10.57 -8.25 22.71
CA ASP A 270 -9.67 -9.06 23.56
C ASP A 270 -9.11 -8.31 24.79
N GLY A 271 -9.44 -7.02 24.94
CA GLY A 271 -8.99 -6.16 26.05
C GLY A 271 -7.59 -5.56 25.89
N SER A 272 -6.85 -5.91 24.83
CA SER A 272 -5.60 -5.22 24.46
C SER A 272 -5.89 -3.80 23.93
N ALA A 273 -4.86 -2.96 23.84
CA ALA A 273 -4.99 -1.63 23.23
C ALA A 273 -5.49 -1.71 21.77
N CYS A 274 -4.98 -2.67 20.98
CA CYS A 274 -5.50 -2.94 19.64
C CYS A 274 -6.93 -3.48 19.66
N GLY A 275 -7.28 -4.35 20.61
CA GLY A 275 -8.63 -4.88 20.72
C GLY A 275 -9.68 -3.83 21.06
N ILE A 276 -9.33 -2.85 21.91
CA ILE A 276 -10.18 -1.69 22.20
C ILE A 276 -10.29 -0.79 20.97
N LEU A 277 -9.17 -0.49 20.29
CA LEU A 277 -9.18 0.33 19.08
C LEU A 277 -10.07 -0.29 17.99
N PHE A 278 -9.91 -1.59 17.73
CA PHE A 278 -10.65 -2.28 16.68
C PHE A 278 -12.13 -2.47 17.03
N ALA A 279 -12.46 -2.71 18.31
CA ALA A 279 -13.84 -2.72 18.76
C ALA A 279 -14.50 -1.34 18.55
N ALA A 280 -13.83 -0.25 18.96
CA ALA A 280 -14.34 1.11 18.80
C ALA A 280 -14.48 1.53 17.33
N ALA A 281 -13.60 1.05 16.46
CA ALA A 281 -13.62 1.32 15.03
C ALA A 281 -14.55 0.40 14.22
N THR A 282 -15.22 -0.58 14.84
CA THR A 282 -16.09 -1.52 14.12
C THR A 282 -17.37 -0.81 13.64
N PRO A 283 -17.64 -0.73 12.31
CA PRO A 283 -18.87 -0.14 11.80
C PRO A 283 -20.12 -0.96 12.17
N PRO A 284 -21.32 -0.35 12.30
CA PRO A 284 -22.53 -1.09 12.59
C PRO A 284 -22.84 -2.09 11.47
N GLY A 285 -22.95 -3.38 11.81
CA GLY A 285 -23.15 -4.46 10.84
C GLY A 285 -21.94 -4.76 9.95
N GLY A 286 -20.79 -4.12 10.19
CA GLY A 286 -19.52 -4.36 9.52
C GLY A 286 -18.63 -5.37 10.24
N MET A 287 -17.48 -5.66 9.65
CA MET A 287 -16.43 -6.45 10.29
C MET A 287 -15.48 -5.53 11.05
N ALA A 288 -14.94 -6.02 12.17
CA ALA A 288 -13.92 -5.29 12.88
C ALA A 288 -12.63 -5.16 12.02
N PRO A 289 -11.96 -4.01 12.05
CA PRO A 289 -10.68 -3.83 11.36
C PRO A 289 -9.62 -4.74 11.98
N THR A 290 -8.66 -5.16 11.15
CA THR A 290 -7.58 -6.07 11.54
C THR A 290 -6.20 -5.39 11.60
N ASN A 291 -6.14 -4.09 11.31
CA ASN A 291 -4.92 -3.29 11.39
C ASN A 291 -5.29 -1.81 11.62
N VAL A 292 -4.28 -1.04 12.01
CA VAL A 292 -4.44 0.37 12.42
C VAL A 292 -4.92 1.27 11.28
N VAL A 293 -4.47 1.08 10.03
CA VAL A 293 -4.95 1.86 8.88
C VAL A 293 -6.41 1.58 8.58
N SER A 294 -6.82 0.31 8.60
CA SER A 294 -8.24 -0.07 8.42
C SER A 294 -9.11 0.50 9.54
N ALA A 295 -8.62 0.51 10.79
CA ALA A 295 -9.33 1.14 11.90
C ALA A 295 -9.51 2.65 11.68
N GLY A 296 -8.44 3.35 11.30
CA GLY A 296 -8.53 4.76 10.93
C GLY A 296 -9.50 5.02 9.77
N MET A 297 -9.52 4.16 8.76
CA MET A 297 -10.43 4.26 7.61
C MET A 297 -11.89 4.13 8.05
N ASP A 298 -12.20 3.15 8.90
CA ASP A 298 -13.56 2.92 9.39
C ASP A 298 -14.04 4.07 10.27
N LEU A 299 -13.17 4.63 11.12
CA LEU A 299 -13.45 5.84 11.91
C LEU A 299 -13.65 7.08 11.03
N ALA A 300 -12.84 7.25 9.98
CA ALA A 300 -12.98 8.35 9.04
C ALA A 300 -14.30 8.29 8.26
N LYS A 301 -14.74 7.08 7.88
CA LYS A 301 -16.03 6.84 7.21
C LYS A 301 -17.23 6.95 8.16
N ASN A 302 -17.03 6.68 9.45
CA ASN A 302 -18.08 6.66 10.46
C ASN A 302 -17.65 7.50 11.68
N PRO A 303 -17.58 8.84 11.55
CA PRO A 303 -16.92 9.68 12.53
C PRO A 303 -17.64 9.80 13.88
N THR A 304 -18.83 9.21 14.03
CA THR A 304 -19.57 9.16 15.30
C THR A 304 -19.45 7.81 16.00
N LEU A 305 -18.58 6.91 15.52
CA LEU A 305 -18.26 5.64 16.18
C LEU A 305 -17.59 5.86 17.54
N ASP A 306 -17.92 4.99 18.49
CA ASP A 306 -17.56 4.92 19.91
C ASP A 306 -16.34 5.77 20.32
N SER A 307 -16.55 7.09 20.34
CA SER A 307 -15.48 8.05 20.57
C SER A 307 -15.03 8.06 22.02
N SER A 308 -15.87 7.55 22.93
CA SER A 308 -15.54 7.39 24.35
C SER A 308 -14.53 6.29 24.56
N SER A 309 -14.76 5.09 23.99
CA SER A 309 -13.78 4.00 24.05
C SER A 309 -12.49 4.37 23.32
N LEU A 310 -12.58 5.02 22.17
CA LEU A 310 -11.39 5.48 21.46
C LEU A 310 -10.60 6.51 22.27
N PHE A 311 -11.28 7.48 22.90
CA PHE A 311 -10.62 8.48 23.73
C PHE A 311 -10.00 7.88 25.00
N SER A 312 -10.52 6.76 25.51
CA SER A 312 -9.90 6.04 26.65
C SER A 312 -8.50 5.50 26.34
N LEU A 313 -8.16 5.32 25.06
CA LEU A 313 -6.81 4.92 24.62
C LEU A 313 -5.81 6.06 24.68
N VAL A 314 -6.28 7.31 24.69
CA VAL A 314 -5.43 8.51 24.76
C VAL A 314 -4.95 8.64 26.21
N GLY A 315 -3.77 8.09 26.49
CA GLY A 315 -3.13 8.21 27.80
C GLY A 315 -2.85 9.68 28.14
N GLY A 316 -2.85 10.05 29.43
CA GLY A 316 -2.67 11.43 29.87
C GLY A 316 -1.33 12.10 29.49
N LYS A 317 -0.40 11.36 28.88
CA LYS A 317 0.85 11.84 28.25
C LYS A 317 1.18 10.97 27.02
N GLY A 318 0.29 10.95 26.03
CA GLY A 318 0.61 10.30 24.75
C GLY A 318 1.76 11.00 24.00
N PRO A 319 2.31 10.34 22.97
CA PRO A 319 3.50 10.83 22.25
C PRO A 319 3.29 12.18 21.56
N PHE A 320 2.06 12.56 21.22
CA PHE A 320 1.74 13.80 20.51
C PHE A 320 0.92 14.74 21.39
N GLN A 321 1.38 15.98 21.56
CA GLN A 321 0.74 16.95 22.46
C GLN A 321 0.64 18.33 21.83
N PRO A 322 -0.43 19.09 22.10
CA PRO A 322 -1.51 18.79 23.06
C PRO A 322 -2.68 17.96 22.47
N THR A 323 -3.31 17.13 23.32
CA THR A 323 -4.55 16.39 22.97
C THR A 323 -5.81 17.11 23.45
N LEU A 324 -6.98 16.66 22.98
CA LEU A 324 -8.28 17.06 23.52
C LEU A 324 -8.40 16.66 25.00
N THR A 325 -9.18 17.42 25.76
CA THR A 325 -9.41 17.20 27.20
C THR A 325 -10.63 16.32 27.49
N SER A 326 -11.40 15.98 26.46
CA SER A 326 -12.59 15.13 26.54
C SER A 326 -12.81 14.42 25.21
N ALA A 327 -13.52 13.30 25.23
CA ALA A 327 -13.89 12.57 24.03
C ALA A 327 -14.60 13.49 23.02
N PRO A 328 -14.13 13.58 21.76
CA PRO A 328 -14.82 14.37 20.75
C PRO A 328 -16.14 13.69 20.37
N ALA A 329 -17.17 14.48 20.09
CA ALA A 329 -18.44 13.94 19.57
C ALA A 329 -18.32 13.45 18.12
N ASN A 330 -17.28 13.88 17.42
CA ASN A 330 -17.05 13.60 16.01
C ASN A 330 -15.54 13.44 15.75
N LEU A 331 -15.15 12.36 15.07
CA LEU A 331 -13.78 11.97 14.77
C LEU A 331 -13.29 12.45 13.40
N ALA A 332 -14.09 13.22 12.66
CA ALA A 332 -13.71 13.74 11.34
C ALA A 332 -12.59 14.78 11.45
N VAL A 333 -11.54 14.59 10.66
CA VAL A 333 -10.45 15.55 10.49
C VAL A 333 -10.74 16.41 9.27
N GLN A 334 -11.08 17.68 9.50
CA GLN A 334 -11.42 18.63 8.44
C GLN A 334 -10.74 19.97 8.66
N LEU A 335 -10.39 20.62 7.56
CA LEU A 335 -9.93 22.00 7.56
C LEU A 335 -11.11 22.94 7.88
N THR A 336 -10.89 23.94 8.73
CA THR A 336 -11.92 24.93 9.08
C THR A 336 -11.51 26.31 8.60
N SER A 337 -12.47 27.09 8.09
CA SER A 337 -12.23 28.50 7.79
C SER A 337 -12.06 29.31 9.07
N THR A 338 -11.09 30.22 9.09
CA THR A 338 -10.87 31.19 10.18
C THR A 338 -11.72 32.44 10.04
#